data_AF-A0A7J6UCJ0-F1
#
_entry.id   AF-A0A7J6UCJ0-F1
#
_cell.length_a   1.000
_cell.length_b   1.000
_cell.length_c   1.000
_cell.angle_alpha   90.00
_cell.angle_beta   90.00
_cell.angle_gamma   90.00
#
_symmetry.space_group_name_H-M   'P 1'
#
loop_
_entity.id
_entity.type
_entity.pdbx_description
1 polymer ?
#
loop_
_entity_poly.entity_id
_entity_poly.type
_entity_poly.pdbx_seq_one_letter_code
_entity_poly.pdbx_strand_id
1 'polypeptide(L)'
;MFRLLTTLASLLSSCLAAQEWEDTPTTTQIWQLISMGEGGSDSFREFAVVRPDLMEERSSDGRGALFWAWEFGNTRALLTLAALDNDVFDDKERDAQGSSPTSLCKDDADCDYDAVADVVNDPARVCRGPRLG
;
A
#
# COMPACT_ATOMS: atom_id res chain seq x y z
N MET A 1 35.69 -15.98 -52.86
CA MET A 1 34.61 -16.74 -52.21
C MET A 1 34.42 -16.18 -50.82
N PHE A 2 33.30 -15.50 -50.59
CA PHE A 2 33.00 -14.69 -49.39
C PHE A 2 32.89 -15.56 -48.12
N ARG A 3 33.68 -15.26 -47.10
CA ARG A 3 33.41 -15.67 -45.72
C ARG A 3 32.45 -14.65 -45.12
N LEU A 4 31.16 -14.98 -45.03
CA LEU A 4 30.20 -14.18 -44.26
C LEU A 4 30.18 -14.70 -42.81
N LEU A 5 30.41 -13.77 -41.89
CA LEU A 5 30.46 -13.98 -40.46
C LEU A 5 29.14 -14.56 -39.93
N THR A 6 29.26 -15.62 -39.15
CA THR A 6 28.18 -16.24 -38.38
C THR A 6 27.73 -15.33 -37.24
N THR A 7 26.48 -14.90 -37.34
CA THR A 7 25.47 -14.76 -36.27
C THR A 7 25.78 -13.88 -35.06
N LEU A 8 25.19 -12.67 -35.09
CA LEU A 8 24.51 -12.03 -33.96
C LEU A 8 23.67 -13.04 -33.17
N ALA A 9 23.90 -13.17 -31.86
CA ALA A 9 22.87 -13.53 -30.85
C ALA A 9 23.45 -13.47 -29.42
N SER A 10 23.80 -12.27 -28.95
CA SER A 10 23.81 -12.00 -27.50
C SER A 10 22.68 -11.02 -27.21
N LEU A 11 21.45 -11.51 -27.33
CA LEU A 11 20.26 -10.78 -26.90
C LEU A 11 20.02 -11.09 -25.42
N LEU A 12 20.20 -10.05 -24.62
CA LEU A 12 19.41 -9.70 -23.44
C LEU A 12 18.91 -10.86 -22.58
N SER A 13 19.71 -11.26 -21.59
CA SER A 13 19.18 -11.87 -20.37
C SER A 13 19.14 -10.80 -19.27
N SER A 14 18.43 -9.70 -19.52
CA SER A 14 17.90 -8.90 -18.42
C SER A 14 16.74 -9.68 -17.85
N CYS A 15 17.03 -10.65 -16.97
CA CYS A 15 16.03 -11.07 -16.00
C CYS A 15 15.66 -9.79 -15.24
N LEU A 16 14.49 -9.26 -15.56
CA LEU A 16 13.81 -8.26 -14.76
C LEU A 16 13.72 -8.88 -13.37
N ALA A 17 14.64 -8.53 -12.47
CA ALA A 17 14.55 -8.94 -11.09
C ALA A 17 13.27 -8.29 -10.58
N ALA A 18 12.20 -9.08 -10.46
CA ALA A 18 11.06 -8.67 -9.66
C ALA A 18 11.65 -8.28 -8.31
N GLN A 19 11.35 -7.08 -7.83
CA GLN A 19 11.78 -6.66 -6.49
C GLN A 19 11.26 -7.73 -5.53
N GLU A 20 12.20 -8.44 -4.90
CA GLU A 20 11.85 -9.51 -3.98
C GLU A 20 11.30 -8.84 -2.72
N TRP A 21 10.07 -9.18 -2.40
CA TRP A 21 9.39 -8.73 -1.18
C TRP A 21 10.15 -9.23 0.04
N GLU A 22 10.51 -8.34 0.96
CA GLU A 22 11.36 -8.67 2.10
C GLU A 22 10.93 -7.93 3.38
N ASP A 23 11.04 -8.62 4.51
CA ASP A 23 10.88 -7.98 5.81
C ASP A 23 12.12 -7.15 6.12
N THR A 24 11.95 -5.83 6.08
CA THR A 24 13.00 -4.86 6.38
C THR A 24 12.65 -4.11 7.66
N PRO A 25 13.62 -3.45 8.31
CA PRO A 25 13.33 -2.52 9.39
C PRO A 25 12.32 -1.43 8.97
N THR A 26 12.35 -1.00 7.71
CA THR A 26 11.41 -0.01 7.16
C THR A 26 9.99 -0.56 7.07
N THR A 27 9.79 -1.74 6.47
CA THR A 27 8.44 -2.34 6.35
C THR A 27 7.87 -2.66 7.73
N THR A 28 8.71 -3.10 8.67
CA THR A 28 8.34 -3.26 10.09
C THR A 28 7.89 -1.93 10.72
N GLN A 29 8.65 -0.85 10.50
CA GLN A 29 8.31 0.47 11.05
C GLN A 29 6.98 0.99 10.48
N ILE A 30 6.76 0.86 9.17
CA ILE A 30 5.50 1.28 8.53
C ILE A 30 4.32 0.50 9.12
N TRP A 31 4.44 -0.83 9.24
CA TRP A 31 3.40 -1.66 9.86
C TRP A 31 3.11 -1.25 11.31
N GLN A 32 4.14 -0.98 12.12
CA GLN A 32 3.97 -0.50 13.50
C GLN A 32 3.20 0.81 13.56
N LEU A 33 3.56 1.79 12.72
CA LEU A 33 2.91 3.10 12.70
C LEU A 33 1.44 3.01 12.28
N ILE A 34 1.10 2.12 11.35
CA ILE A 34 -0.29 1.96 10.88
C ILE A 34 -1.13 1.13 11.86
N SER A 35 -0.59 0.05 12.42
CA SER A 35 -1.32 -0.87 13.30
C SER A 35 -1.68 -0.28 14.68
N MET A 36 -0.99 0.78 15.11
CA MET A 36 -1.22 1.44 16.41
C MET A 36 -2.47 2.35 16.46
N GLY A 37 -3.27 2.43 15.38
CA GLY A 37 -4.46 3.28 15.32
C GLY A 37 -4.12 4.78 15.33
N GLU A 38 -4.99 5.63 15.89
CA GLU A 38 -4.90 7.09 15.73
C GLU A 38 -3.55 7.70 16.12
N GLY A 39 -2.96 7.28 17.24
CA GLY A 39 -1.66 7.80 17.70
C GLY A 39 -0.49 7.39 16.80
N GLY A 40 -0.61 6.23 16.15
CA GLY A 40 0.32 5.77 15.13
C GLY A 40 0.16 6.53 13.81
N SER A 41 -1.08 6.81 13.40
CA SER A 41 -1.39 7.46 12.12
C SER A 41 -0.79 8.87 11.97
N ASP A 42 -0.72 9.65 13.06
CA ASP A 42 -0.10 10.96 13.01
C ASP A 42 1.42 10.85 12.79
N SER A 43 2.05 9.85 13.43
CA SER A 43 3.48 9.56 13.23
C SER A 43 3.73 8.94 11.84
N PHE A 44 2.81 8.12 11.34
CA PHE A 44 2.82 7.62 9.97
C PHE A 44 2.76 8.77 8.95
N ARG A 45 1.88 9.75 9.16
CA ARG A 45 1.78 10.93 8.28
C ARG A 45 3.10 11.68 8.19
N GLU A 46 3.73 11.98 9.32
CA GLU A 46 5.03 12.67 9.33
C GLU A 46 6.12 11.82 8.64
N PHE A 47 6.13 10.51 8.90
CA PHE A 47 7.07 9.59 8.24
C PHE A 47 6.87 9.57 6.71
N ALA A 48 5.62 9.42 6.25
CA ALA A 48 5.26 9.30 4.84
C ALA A 48 5.52 10.59 4.05
N VAL A 49 5.26 11.76 4.65
CA VAL A 49 5.55 13.05 4.01
C VAL A 49 7.05 13.28 3.82
N VAL A 50 7.88 12.82 4.77
CA VAL A 50 9.34 12.94 4.66
C VAL A 50 9.92 11.91 3.69
N ARG A 51 9.32 10.72 3.63
CA ARG A 51 9.81 9.56 2.84
C ARG A 51 8.70 8.95 1.97
N PRO A 52 8.14 9.70 1.00
CA PRO A 52 7.04 9.21 0.18
C PRO A 52 7.44 8.04 -0.72
N ASP A 53 8.74 7.94 -1.06
CA ASP A 53 9.34 6.83 -1.81
C ASP A 53 9.12 5.46 -1.16
N LEU A 54 8.92 5.43 0.16
CA LEU A 54 8.81 4.18 0.92
C LEU A 54 7.38 3.63 1.01
N MET A 55 6.37 4.35 0.49
CA MET A 55 4.96 3.93 0.62
C MET A 55 4.61 2.75 -0.28
N GLU A 56 5.42 2.50 -1.32
CA GLU A 56 5.30 1.36 -2.23
C GLU A 56 6.10 0.13 -1.77
N GLU A 57 6.91 0.25 -0.71
CA GLU A 57 7.71 -0.86 -0.18
C GLU A 57 6.83 -1.98 0.39
N ARG A 58 7.31 -3.23 0.25
CA ARG A 58 6.55 -4.43 0.58
C ARG A 58 7.32 -5.39 1.48
N SER A 59 6.66 -5.89 2.53
CA SER A 59 7.12 -6.97 3.40
C SER A 59 7.10 -8.32 2.68
N SER A 60 7.70 -9.35 3.29
CA SER A 60 7.90 -10.68 2.67
C SER A 60 6.59 -11.41 2.29
N ASP A 61 5.48 -11.08 2.96
CA ASP A 61 4.13 -11.57 2.63
C ASP A 61 3.49 -10.82 1.46
N GLY A 62 4.21 -9.85 0.89
CA GLY A 62 3.74 -9.03 -0.19
C GLY A 62 2.75 -7.97 0.23
N ARG A 63 2.67 -7.56 1.50
CA ARG A 63 1.85 -6.43 1.95
C ARG A 63 2.71 -5.17 2.13
N GLY A 64 2.07 -4.02 2.22
CA GLY A 64 2.72 -2.72 2.40
C GLY A 64 1.76 -1.72 3.02
N ALA A 65 2.11 -0.43 2.96
CA ALA A 65 1.35 0.63 3.63
C ALA A 65 -0.15 0.61 3.30
N LEU A 66 -0.51 0.48 2.01
CA LEU A 66 -1.91 0.43 1.58
C LEU A 66 -2.66 -0.80 2.11
N PHE A 67 -2.01 -1.97 2.12
CA PHE A 67 -2.60 -3.22 2.60
C PHE A 67 -2.90 -3.11 4.10
N TRP A 68 -1.93 -2.68 4.90
CA TRP A 68 -2.11 -2.53 6.33
C TRP A 68 -3.10 -1.43 6.69
N ALA A 69 -3.14 -0.34 5.93
CA ALA A 69 -4.09 0.74 6.17
C ALA A 69 -5.54 0.25 6.02
N TRP A 70 -5.82 -0.63 5.05
CA TRP A 70 -7.11 -1.31 4.93
C TRP A 70 -7.33 -2.37 5.99
N GLU A 71 -6.36 -3.26 6.22
CA GLU A 71 -6.44 -4.33 7.24
C GLU A 71 -6.84 -3.80 8.62
N PHE A 72 -6.28 -2.65 9.02
CA PHE A 72 -6.60 -2.03 10.32
C PHE A 72 -7.73 -1.01 10.27
N GLY A 73 -8.42 -0.84 9.13
CA GLY A 73 -9.44 0.21 8.95
C GLY A 73 -8.91 1.62 9.24
N ASN A 74 -7.59 1.84 9.11
CA ASN A 74 -6.91 3.06 9.56
C ASN A 74 -7.14 4.18 8.56
N THR A 75 -8.28 4.85 8.73
CA THR A 75 -8.76 5.90 7.82
C THR A 75 -7.77 7.06 7.70
N ARG A 76 -7.06 7.43 8.77
CA ARG A 76 -6.04 8.50 8.71
C ARG A 76 -4.81 8.10 7.90
N ALA A 77 -4.40 6.84 7.96
CA ALA A 77 -3.34 6.31 7.11
C ALA A 77 -3.78 6.29 5.64
N LEU A 78 -5.01 5.84 5.35
CA LEU A 78 -5.59 5.90 4.00
C LEU A 78 -5.65 7.33 3.45
N LEU A 79 -6.13 8.29 4.25
CA LEU A 79 -6.16 9.70 3.84
C LEU A 79 -4.74 10.27 3.61
N THR A 80 -3.75 9.83 4.38
CA THR A 80 -2.34 10.20 4.16
C THR A 80 -1.83 9.67 2.82
N LEU A 81 -2.06 8.38 2.53
CA LEU A 81 -1.68 7.76 1.26
C LEU A 81 -2.37 8.43 0.08
N ALA A 82 -3.67 8.71 0.18
CA ALA A 82 -4.42 9.44 -0.84
C ALA A 82 -3.87 10.86 -1.08
N ALA A 83 -3.45 11.55 -0.03
CA ALA A 83 -2.81 12.87 -0.14
C ALA A 83 -1.40 12.83 -0.76
N LEU A 84 -0.78 11.66 -0.81
CA LEU A 84 0.48 11.37 -1.52
C LEU A 84 0.23 10.74 -2.89
N ASP A 85 -0.95 10.98 -3.48
CA ASP A 85 -1.36 10.51 -4.81
C ASP A 85 -1.39 8.98 -4.99
N ASN A 86 -1.45 8.20 -3.91
CA ASN A 86 -1.66 6.75 -4.00
C ASN A 86 -3.14 6.46 -4.34
N ASP A 87 -3.39 5.53 -5.26
CA ASP A 87 -4.75 5.01 -5.49
C ASP A 87 -5.14 4.07 -4.34
N VAL A 88 -5.78 4.65 -3.33
CA VAL A 88 -6.17 3.91 -2.12
C VAL A 88 -7.28 2.88 -2.35
N PHE A 89 -7.88 2.84 -3.54
CA PHE A 89 -8.84 1.80 -3.94
C PHE A 89 -8.25 0.87 -5.01
N ASP A 90 -6.92 0.81 -5.16
CA ASP A 90 -6.27 -0.08 -6.12
C ASP A 90 -6.46 -1.56 -5.73
N ASP A 91 -7.51 -2.14 -6.31
CA ASP A 91 -7.84 -3.57 -6.22
C ASP A 91 -7.16 -4.40 -7.32
N LYS A 92 -6.08 -3.92 -7.95
CA LYS A 92 -5.25 -4.72 -8.88
C LYS A 92 -4.03 -5.33 -8.21
N GLU A 93 -3.52 -4.70 -7.16
CA GLU A 93 -2.40 -5.24 -6.39
C GLU A 93 -2.81 -6.45 -5.56
N ARG A 94 -1.90 -7.40 -5.39
CA ARG A 94 -2.13 -8.63 -4.63
C ARG A 94 -0.97 -8.87 -3.67
N ASP A 95 -1.29 -9.36 -2.48
CA ASP A 95 -0.31 -9.95 -1.58
C ASP A 95 0.07 -11.37 -2.03
N ALA A 96 0.95 -12.04 -1.29
CA ALA A 96 1.37 -13.40 -1.60
C ALA A 96 0.25 -14.45 -1.41
N GLN A 97 -0.88 -14.08 -0.79
CA GLN A 97 -2.05 -14.93 -0.62
C GLN A 97 -3.12 -14.68 -1.69
N GLY A 98 -2.96 -13.63 -2.51
CA GLY A 98 -3.93 -13.25 -3.54
C GLY A 98 -5.04 -12.33 -3.04
N SER A 99 -4.89 -11.72 -1.86
CA SER A 99 -5.80 -10.71 -1.34
C SER A 99 -5.46 -9.35 -1.94
N SER A 100 -6.47 -8.50 -2.17
CA SER A 100 -6.24 -7.08 -2.48
C SER A 100 -6.22 -6.25 -1.19
N PRO A 101 -5.78 -4.98 -1.21
CA PRO A 101 -5.84 -4.15 -0.01
C PRO A 101 -7.25 -4.08 0.57
N THR A 102 -8.25 -3.77 -0.26
CA THR A 102 -9.62 -3.59 0.25
C THR A 102 -10.25 -4.90 0.73
N SER A 103 -9.86 -6.05 0.18
CA SER A 103 -10.40 -7.33 0.63
C SER A 103 -9.98 -7.65 2.07
N LEU A 104 -8.80 -7.19 2.52
CA LEU A 104 -8.38 -7.37 3.91
C LEU A 104 -9.34 -6.71 4.91
N CYS A 105 -9.96 -5.58 4.56
CA CYS A 105 -11.01 -4.98 5.38
C CYS A 105 -12.37 -5.68 5.16
N LYS A 106 -12.75 -5.97 3.91
CA LYS A 106 -14.05 -6.59 3.61
C LYS A 106 -14.22 -7.97 4.26
N ASP A 107 -13.12 -8.71 4.38
CA ASP A 107 -13.11 -10.06 4.93
C ASP A 107 -12.90 -10.08 6.46
N ASP A 108 -12.56 -8.94 7.07
CA ASP A 108 -12.41 -8.78 8.52
C ASP A 108 -13.72 -8.28 9.15
N ALA A 109 -14.22 -9.04 10.13
CA ALA A 109 -15.47 -8.72 10.83
C ALA A 109 -15.40 -7.45 11.70
N ASP A 110 -14.20 -7.03 12.09
CA ASP A 110 -13.96 -5.85 12.92
C ASP A 110 -13.77 -4.57 12.07
N CYS A 111 -13.65 -4.70 10.73
CA CYS A 111 -13.51 -3.57 9.82
C CYS A 111 -14.86 -3.18 9.18
N ASP A 112 -15.35 -1.97 9.46
CA ASP A 112 -16.50 -1.40 8.76
C ASP A 112 -16.07 -0.78 7.42
N TYR A 113 -15.98 -1.61 6.39
CA TYR A 113 -15.54 -1.20 5.04
C TYR A 113 -16.33 0.00 4.51
N ASP A 114 -17.66 -0.02 4.64
CA ASP A 114 -18.50 1.04 4.10
C ASP A 114 -18.25 2.36 4.81
N ALA A 115 -18.11 2.35 6.15
CA ALA A 115 -17.78 3.55 6.90
C ALA A 115 -16.38 4.10 6.55
N VAL A 116 -15.38 3.23 6.42
CA VAL A 116 -14.01 3.63 6.03
C VAL A 116 -14.01 4.22 4.62
N ALA A 117 -14.61 3.53 3.65
CA ALA A 117 -14.68 3.97 2.26
C ALA A 117 -15.45 5.30 2.12
N ASP A 118 -16.51 5.50 2.90
CA ASP A 118 -17.27 6.75 2.93
C ASP A 118 -16.41 7.94 3.38
N VAL A 119 -15.54 7.75 4.38
CA VAL A 119 -14.66 8.83 4.86
C VAL A 119 -13.54 9.11 3.86
N VAL A 120 -12.96 8.08 3.25
CA VAL A 120 -11.88 8.24 2.27
C VAL A 120 -12.38 8.93 0.98
N ASN A 121 -13.61 8.64 0.54
CA ASN A 121 -14.21 9.28 -0.65
C ASN A 121 -14.73 10.71 -0.40
N ASP A 122 -15.08 11.07 0.83
CA ASP A 122 -15.46 12.43 1.24
C ASP A 122 -14.69 12.83 2.51
N PRO A 123 -13.41 13.25 2.38
CA PRO A 123 -12.57 13.62 3.52
C PRO A 123 -13.17 14.78 4.33
N ALA A 124 -14.05 15.60 3.74
CA ALA A 124 -14.74 16.67 4.43
C ALA A 124 -15.80 16.14 5.43
N ARG A 125 -16.10 14.84 5.48
CA ARG A 125 -16.87 14.22 6.57
C ARG A 125 -16.11 14.19 7.89
N VAL A 126 -14.78 14.07 7.87
CA VAL A 126 -13.93 14.11 9.07
C VAL A 126 -14.21 15.39 9.88
N CYS A 127 -14.39 16.52 9.19
CA CYS A 127 -14.64 17.81 9.82
C CYS A 127 -16.10 18.08 10.21
N ARG A 128 -17.07 17.30 9.72
CA ARG A 128 -18.51 17.61 9.83
C ARG A 128 -19.23 16.92 10.99
N GLY A 129 -18.60 15.97 11.67
CA GLY A 129 -19.18 15.20 12.77
C GLY A 129 -20.38 14.32 12.33
N PRO A 130 -20.92 13.48 13.23
CA PRO A 130 -22.05 12.62 12.89
C PRO A 130 -23.29 13.46 12.57
N ARG A 131 -23.95 13.19 11.43
CA ARG A 131 -25.29 13.74 11.18
C ARG A 131 -26.26 12.98 12.08
N LEU A 132 -26.68 13.60 13.18
CA LEU A 132 -27.82 13.12 13.96
C LEU A 132 -29.06 13.29 13.07
N GLY A 133 -29.59 12.18 12.56
CA GLY A 133 -30.87 12.09 11.87
C GLY A 133 -32.03 11.98 12.87
#